data_AF-A0A644S9W7-F1
#
_entry.id   AF-A0A644S9W7-F1
#
_cell.length_a   1.000
_cell.length_b   1.000
_cell.length_c   1.000
_cell.angle_alpha   90.00
_cell.angle_beta   90.00
_cell.angle_gamma   90.00
#
_symmetry.space_group_name_H-M   'P 1'
#
loop_
_entity.id
_entity.type
_entity.pdbx_description
1 polymer ?
#
loop_
_entity_poly.entity_id
_entity_poly.type
_entity_poly.pdbx_seq_one_letter_code
_entity_poly.pdbx_strand_id
1 'polypeptide(L)'
;MQNDKILLPYKSSDNDRFWLIRDDLAVCENGIIFYYDILGCIEESQFECILDDIEKASCEEILDNIIDLKNIIIDGFFIDLINYTIDGIEFKFSNDMQFLKYKGYIANLDTLEIMGQPQEVEQVGNRLILDDIPKTLDERLKKEFQALIKSIFRKDCNKTKIEKRINSHTF
;
A
#
# COMPACT_ATOMS: atom_id res chain seq x y z
N MET A 1 -27.93 4.38 14.40
CA MET A 1 -27.43 3.10 13.85
C MET A 1 -26.89 2.31 15.02
N GLN A 2 -27.33 1.05 15.17
CA GLN A 2 -26.79 0.16 16.20
C GLN A 2 -25.39 -0.23 15.73
N ASN A 3 -24.35 0.01 16.53
CA ASN A 3 -23.01 -0.45 16.22
C ASN A 3 -23.06 -1.98 16.11
N ASP A 4 -22.83 -2.49 14.91
CA ASP A 4 -22.79 -3.91 14.57
C ASP A 4 -21.43 -4.56 14.87
N LYS A 5 -20.46 -3.76 15.30
CA LYS A 5 -19.15 -4.17 15.80
C LYS A 5 -19.05 -4.06 17.31
N ILE A 6 -18.19 -4.88 17.90
CA ILE A 6 -17.96 -4.91 19.36
C ILE A 6 -16.58 -4.32 19.65
N LEU A 7 -16.52 -3.23 20.44
CA LEU A 7 -15.24 -2.69 20.91
C LEU A 7 -14.57 -3.69 21.86
N LEU A 8 -13.34 -4.06 21.54
CA LEU A 8 -12.53 -4.95 22.36
C LEU A 8 -11.83 -4.16 23.48
N PRO A 9 -11.56 -4.79 24.64
CA PRO A 9 -10.92 -4.12 25.78
C PRO A 9 -9.41 -3.89 25.58
N TYR A 10 -8.83 -4.37 24.48
CA TYR A 10 -7.41 -4.28 24.17
C TYR A 10 -7.07 -3.01 23.38
N LYS A 11 -5.80 -2.61 23.44
CA LYS A 11 -5.25 -1.51 22.64
C LYS A 11 -3.87 -1.85 22.10
N SER A 12 -3.49 -1.24 20.97
CA SER A 12 -2.16 -1.40 20.39
C SER A 12 -1.10 -0.72 21.26
N SER A 13 0.18 -0.93 20.95
CA SER A 13 1.28 -0.15 21.53
C SER A 13 1.11 1.35 21.33
N ASP A 14 0.46 1.73 20.22
CA ASP A 14 0.18 3.12 19.83
C ASP A 14 -1.19 3.60 20.33
N ASN A 15 -1.82 2.83 21.24
CA ASN A 15 -3.09 3.11 21.89
C ASN A 15 -4.31 3.13 20.94
N ASP A 16 -4.18 2.50 19.77
CA ASP A 16 -5.27 2.25 18.83
C ASP A 16 -6.28 1.26 19.41
N ARG A 17 -7.55 1.46 19.09
CA ARG A 17 -8.65 0.57 19.49
C ARG A 17 -8.85 -0.55 18.49
N PHE A 18 -9.45 -1.63 18.96
CA PHE A 18 -9.85 -2.76 18.12
C PHE A 18 -11.35 -3.00 18.19
N TRP A 19 -11.94 -3.36 17.07
CA TRP A 19 -13.33 -3.79 16.99
C TRP A 19 -13.42 -5.19 16.40
N LEU A 20 -14.19 -6.05 17.06
CA LEU A 20 -14.60 -7.33 16.51
C LEU A 20 -15.69 -7.08 15.47
N ILE A 21 -15.44 -7.53 14.23
CA ILE A 21 -16.33 -7.32 13.08
C ILE A 21 -16.96 -8.63 12.59
N ARG A 22 -16.37 -9.79 12.96
CA ARG A 22 -16.93 -11.15 12.84
C ARG A 22 -16.39 -12.01 13.98
N ASP A 23 -16.92 -13.23 14.13
CA ASP A 23 -16.56 -14.16 15.21
C ASP A 23 -15.05 -14.39 15.37
N ASP A 24 -14.31 -14.39 14.26
CA ASP A 24 -12.87 -14.66 14.20
C ASP A 24 -12.06 -13.49 13.61
N LEU A 25 -12.67 -12.32 13.39
CA LEU A 25 -12.05 -11.21 12.67
C LEU A 25 -12.20 -9.89 13.43
N ALA A 26 -11.08 -9.21 13.64
CA ALA A 26 -11.01 -7.89 14.25
C ALA A 26 -10.32 -6.88 13.34
N VAL A 27 -10.65 -5.61 13.51
CA VAL A 27 -10.02 -4.48 12.82
C VAL A 27 -9.48 -3.50 13.85
N CYS A 28 -8.26 -3.02 13.62
CA CYS A 28 -7.64 -1.94 14.39
C CYS A 28 -8.08 -0.57 13.86
N GLU A 29 -7.99 0.47 14.68
CA GLU A 29 -8.30 1.86 14.33
C GLU A 29 -7.49 2.38 13.15
N ASN A 30 -6.27 1.88 13.00
CA ASN A 30 -5.40 2.18 11.86
C ASN A 30 -5.70 1.35 10.60
N GLY A 31 -6.73 0.50 10.61
CA GLY A 31 -7.18 -0.29 9.46
C GLY A 31 -6.62 -1.70 9.38
N ILE A 32 -5.60 -2.07 10.17
CA ILE A 32 -5.00 -3.42 10.12
C ILE A 32 -6.03 -4.47 10.55
N ILE A 33 -6.10 -5.57 9.79
CA ILE A 33 -6.99 -6.71 10.08
C ILE A 33 -6.24 -7.78 10.86
N PHE A 34 -6.92 -8.32 11.87
CA PHE A 34 -6.44 -9.39 12.72
C PHE A 34 -7.42 -10.55 12.71
N TYR A 35 -6.92 -11.78 12.82
CA TYR A 35 -7.78 -12.95 13.03
C TYR A 35 -7.46 -13.62 14.36
N TYR A 36 -8.47 -14.31 14.91
CA TYR A 36 -8.28 -15.18 16.07
C TYR A 36 -7.93 -16.59 15.60
N ASP A 37 -6.84 -17.14 16.11
CA ASP A 37 -6.51 -18.55 15.88
C ASP A 37 -7.42 -19.49 16.68
N ILE A 38 -7.23 -20.80 16.49
CA ILE A 38 -8.01 -21.84 17.19
C ILE A 38 -7.82 -21.84 18.71
N LEU A 39 -6.80 -21.15 19.23
CA LEU A 39 -6.51 -21.00 20.65
C LEU A 39 -7.04 -19.67 21.21
N GLY A 40 -7.61 -18.80 20.37
CA GLY A 40 -8.09 -17.48 20.73
C GLY A 40 -6.98 -16.42 20.82
N CYS A 41 -5.81 -16.69 20.24
CA CYS A 41 -4.74 -15.70 20.08
C CYS A 41 -5.03 -14.79 18.89
N ILE A 42 -4.76 -13.48 19.05
CA ILE A 42 -4.92 -12.51 17.98
C ILE A 42 -3.64 -12.44 17.14
N GLU A 43 -3.78 -12.59 15.84
CA GLU A 43 -2.67 -12.60 14.88
C GLU A 43 -2.89 -11.51 13.83
N GLU A 44 -1.83 -10.77 13.50
CA GLU A 44 -1.83 -9.77 12.44
C GLU A 44 -1.94 -10.46 11.07
N SER A 45 -2.80 -9.95 10.20
CA SER A 45 -2.99 -10.49 8.86
C SER A 45 -2.35 -9.63 7.78
N GLN A 46 -2.27 -10.15 6.56
CA GLN A 46 -1.86 -9.40 5.37
C GLN A 46 -2.94 -8.46 4.82
N PHE A 47 -4.07 -8.31 5.52
CA PHE A 47 -5.21 -7.54 5.05
C PHE A 47 -5.32 -6.19 5.77
N GLU A 48 -5.85 -5.20 5.06
CA GLU A 48 -6.04 -3.85 5.60
C GLU A 48 -7.36 -3.26 5.12
N CYS A 49 -8.08 -2.58 6.00
CA CYS A 49 -9.25 -1.76 5.66
C CYS A 49 -8.81 -0.34 5.30
N ILE A 50 -9.17 0.12 4.10
CA ILE A 50 -8.73 1.44 3.57
C ILE A 50 -9.68 2.60 3.91
N LEU A 51 -10.58 2.42 4.87
CA LEU A 51 -11.48 3.48 5.33
C LEU A 51 -10.76 4.45 6.27
N ASP A 52 -11.00 5.75 6.08
CA ASP A 52 -10.39 6.80 6.90
C ASP A 52 -10.91 6.80 8.37
N ASP A 53 -12.12 6.30 8.63
CA ASP A 53 -12.76 6.32 9.97
C ASP A 53 -13.42 4.96 10.29
N ILE A 54 -12.61 4.04 10.83
CA ILE A 54 -13.06 2.70 11.25
C ILE A 54 -14.08 2.79 12.39
N GLU A 55 -13.97 3.78 13.28
CA GLU A 55 -14.86 3.93 14.42
C GLU A 55 -16.31 4.23 14.00
N LYS A 56 -16.52 4.98 12.92
CA LYS A 56 -17.86 5.30 12.42
C LYS A 56 -18.41 4.32 11.38
N ALA A 57 -17.56 3.54 10.72
CA ALA A 57 -17.97 2.58 9.70
C ALA A 57 -18.74 1.37 10.26
N SER A 58 -19.72 0.86 9.52
CA SER A 58 -20.38 -0.42 9.80
C SER A 58 -19.46 -1.62 9.53
N CYS A 59 -19.78 -2.80 10.06
CA CYS A 59 -19.05 -4.03 9.73
C CYS A 59 -19.09 -4.31 8.23
N GLU A 60 -20.24 -4.11 7.58
CA GLU A 60 -20.39 -4.30 6.13
C GLU A 60 -19.46 -3.37 5.34
N GLU A 61 -19.45 -2.08 5.66
CA GLU A 61 -18.53 -1.11 5.02
C GLU A 61 -17.07 -1.48 5.24
N ILE A 62 -16.69 -1.90 6.45
CA ILE A 62 -15.33 -2.34 6.75
C ILE A 62 -14.97 -3.53 5.86
N LEU A 63 -15.80 -4.58 5.86
CA LEU A 63 -15.55 -5.81 5.11
C LEU A 63 -15.43 -5.56 3.60
N ASP A 64 -16.26 -4.68 3.05
CA ASP A 64 -16.24 -4.30 1.62
C ASP A 64 -15.00 -3.49 1.22
N ASN A 65 -14.28 -2.92 2.19
CA ASN A 65 -13.08 -2.12 1.98
C ASN A 65 -11.79 -2.80 2.49
N ILE A 66 -11.84 -4.10 2.80
CA ILE A 66 -10.64 -4.89 3.10
C ILE A 66 -9.91 -5.23 1.79
N ILE A 67 -8.61 -4.96 1.75
CA ILE A 67 -7.72 -5.31 0.64
C ILE A 67 -6.63 -6.29 1.09
N ASP A 68 -6.13 -7.10 0.16
CA ASP A 68 -4.96 -7.96 0.35
C ASP A 68 -3.69 -7.20 -0.03
N LEU A 69 -2.81 -6.95 0.94
CA LEU A 69 -1.58 -6.20 0.74
C LEU A 69 -0.52 -6.99 -0.04
N LYS A 70 -0.67 -8.31 -0.16
CA LYS A 70 0.29 -9.19 -0.84
C LYS A 70 -0.05 -9.42 -2.32
N ASN A 71 -1.32 -9.28 -2.69
CA ASN A 71 -1.83 -9.65 -4.01
C ASN A 71 -2.52 -8.47 -4.72
N ILE A 72 -1.83 -7.33 -4.83
CA ILE A 72 -2.38 -6.12 -5.46
C ILE A 72 -2.10 -6.16 -6.97
N ILE A 73 -3.11 -5.83 -7.78
CA ILE A 73 -2.95 -5.66 -9.24
C ILE A 73 -3.36 -4.24 -9.64
N ILE A 74 -2.40 -3.44 -10.12
CA ILE A 74 -2.65 -2.07 -10.59
C ILE A 74 -1.99 -1.89 -11.96
N ASP A 75 -2.78 -1.41 -12.94
CA ASP A 75 -2.32 -1.14 -14.31
C ASP A 75 -1.55 -2.30 -14.99
N GLY A 76 -1.84 -3.54 -14.57
CA GLY A 76 -1.19 -4.75 -15.08
C GLY A 76 0.07 -5.19 -14.33
N PHE A 77 0.47 -4.48 -13.29
CA PHE A 77 1.59 -4.84 -12.41
C PHE A 77 1.09 -5.58 -11.17
N PHE A 78 1.81 -6.61 -10.77
CA PHE A 78 1.60 -7.32 -9.51
C PHE A 78 2.43 -6.66 -8.41
N ILE A 79 1.81 -6.23 -7.32
CA ILE A 79 2.45 -5.51 -6.21
C ILE A 79 2.21 -6.27 -4.91
N ASP A 80 3.29 -6.47 -4.17
CA ASP A 80 3.32 -7.04 -2.83
C ASP A 80 3.88 -5.99 -1.88
N LEU A 81 3.01 -5.38 -1.07
CA LEU A 81 3.39 -4.36 -0.08
C LEU A 81 3.93 -4.97 1.22
N ILE A 82 3.72 -6.26 1.46
CA ILE A 82 4.27 -6.97 2.63
C ILE A 82 5.76 -7.24 2.42
N ASN A 83 6.12 -7.69 1.21
CA ASN A 83 7.50 -8.02 0.85
C ASN A 83 8.20 -6.91 0.03
N TYR A 84 7.52 -5.79 -0.20
CA TYR A 84 7.99 -4.65 -0.98
C TYR A 84 8.49 -5.03 -2.38
N THR A 85 7.64 -5.68 -3.17
CA THR A 85 7.98 -6.04 -4.56
C THR A 85 6.94 -5.59 -5.58
N ILE A 86 7.41 -5.30 -6.80
CA ILE A 86 6.57 -5.13 -8.00
C ILE A 86 7.08 -6.05 -9.12
N ASP A 87 6.21 -6.93 -9.63
CA ASP A 87 6.54 -8.03 -10.53
C ASP A 87 7.75 -8.85 -10.03
N GLY A 88 7.86 -9.04 -8.71
CA GLY A 88 8.96 -9.75 -8.06
C GLY A 88 10.26 -8.96 -7.91
N ILE A 89 10.30 -7.68 -8.31
CA ILE A 89 11.46 -6.80 -8.15
C ILE A 89 11.28 -5.96 -6.88
N GLU A 90 12.27 -6.01 -5.99
CA GLU A 90 12.27 -5.30 -4.71
C GLU A 90 12.27 -3.77 -4.91
N PHE A 91 11.48 -3.08 -4.08
CA PHE A 91 11.55 -1.65 -3.83
C PHE A 91 11.67 -1.40 -2.31
N LYS A 92 12.04 -0.17 -1.91
CA LYS A 92 12.25 0.15 -0.49
C LYS A 92 11.67 1.51 -0.15
N PHE A 93 11.19 1.66 1.09
CA PHE A 93 10.90 2.97 1.65
C PHE A 93 12.10 3.53 2.43
N SER A 94 12.18 4.85 2.52
CA SER A 94 12.96 5.50 3.58
C SER A 94 12.30 5.28 4.94
N ASN A 95 13.07 5.44 6.02
CA ASN A 95 12.57 5.21 7.39
C ASN A 95 11.39 6.12 7.76
N ASP A 96 11.30 7.30 7.17
CA ASP A 96 10.22 8.27 7.35
C ASP A 96 9.05 8.06 6.35
N MET A 97 9.12 7.01 5.53
CA MET A 97 8.14 6.68 4.49
C MET A 97 7.91 7.78 3.44
N GLN A 98 8.78 8.80 3.34
CA GLN A 98 8.63 9.89 2.36
C GLN A 98 9.17 9.53 0.97
N PHE A 99 10.12 8.60 0.90
CA PHE A 99 10.82 8.26 -0.33
C PHE A 99 10.65 6.78 -0.69
N LEU A 100 10.33 6.53 -1.95
CA LEU A 100 10.29 5.20 -2.55
C LEU A 100 11.54 5.01 -3.43
N LYS A 101 12.33 3.99 -3.13
CA LYS A 101 13.55 3.61 -3.86
C LYS A 101 13.28 2.40 -4.74
N TYR A 102 13.52 2.53 -6.04
CA TYR A 102 13.29 1.44 -6.99
C TYR A 102 14.19 1.59 -8.23
N LYS A 103 14.87 0.50 -8.64
CA LYS A 103 15.72 0.44 -9.84
C LYS A 103 16.71 1.61 -10.02
N GLY A 104 17.32 2.09 -8.94
CA GLY A 104 18.27 3.21 -8.99
C GLY A 104 17.63 4.60 -9.04
N TYR A 105 16.32 4.69 -8.78
CA TYR A 105 15.58 5.95 -8.70
C TYR A 105 15.00 6.15 -7.29
N ILE A 106 14.71 7.40 -6.96
CA ILE A 106 13.97 7.83 -5.77
C ILE A 106 12.73 8.59 -6.25
N ALA A 107 11.56 8.20 -5.78
CA ALA A 107 10.34 8.99 -5.89
C ALA A 107 10.03 9.62 -4.53
N ASN A 108 9.81 10.94 -4.50
CA ASN A 108 9.27 11.64 -3.34
C ASN A 108 7.75 11.46 -3.34
N LEU A 109 7.18 10.90 -2.28
CA LEU A 109 5.74 10.62 -2.21
C LEU A 109 4.90 11.87 -1.95
N ASP A 110 5.46 12.92 -1.35
CA ASP A 110 4.77 14.20 -1.13
C ASP A 110 4.68 15.03 -2.42
N THR A 111 5.75 15.08 -3.21
CA THR A 111 5.82 15.88 -4.45
C THR A 111 5.52 15.09 -5.72
N LEU A 112 5.56 13.76 -5.65
CA LEU A 112 5.45 12.82 -6.77
C LEU A 112 6.56 12.97 -7.83
N GLU A 113 7.65 13.66 -7.49
CA GLU A 113 8.81 13.82 -8.35
C GLU A 113 9.71 12.58 -8.28
N ILE A 114 10.25 12.18 -9.44
CA ILE A 114 11.16 11.03 -9.55
C ILE A 114 12.53 11.54 -9.99
N MET A 115 13.57 11.18 -9.24
CA MET A 115 14.96 11.52 -9.53
C MET A 115 15.84 10.26 -9.53
N GLY A 116 16.97 10.33 -10.25
CA GLY A 116 17.99 9.28 -10.16
C GLY A 116 18.66 9.28 -8.78
N GLN A 117 19.03 8.10 -8.29
CA GLN A 117 19.82 8.00 -7.07
C GLN A 117 21.23 8.56 -7.29
N PRO A 118 21.80 9.27 -6.30
CA PRO A 118 23.23 9.57 -6.32
C PRO A 118 24.02 8.28 -6.47
N GLN A 119 24.94 8.25 -7.44
CA GLN A 119 25.85 7.13 -7.65
C GLN A 119 27.21 7.47 -7.08
N GLU A 120 27.78 6.55 -6.31
CA GLU A 120 29.20 6.60 -5.99
C GLU A 120 30.00 6.18 -7.23
N VAL A 121 31.09 6.89 -7.48
CA VAL A 121 31.96 6.61 -8.63
C VAL A 121 33.16 5.82 -8.13
N GLU A 122 33.31 4.59 -8.59
CA GLU A 122 34.51 3.81 -8.28
C GLU A 122 35.63 4.15 -9.27
N GLN A 123 36.82 4.40 -8.76
CA GLN A 123 38.01 4.58 -9.58
C GLN A 123 38.80 3.27 -9.64
N VAL A 124 38.87 2.66 -10.82
CA VAL A 124 39.71 1.48 -11.08
C VAL A 124 40.83 1.87 -12.04
N GLY A 125 42.03 2.10 -11.48
CA GLY A 125 43.16 2.66 -12.22
C GLY A 125 42.88 4.09 -12.69
N ASN A 126 42.94 4.33 -14.00
CA ASN A 126 42.63 5.63 -14.63
C ASN A 126 41.18 5.73 -15.14
N ARG A 127 40.31 4.76 -14.82
CA ARG A 127 38.92 4.74 -15.27
C ARG A 127 37.98 4.99 -14.11
N LEU A 128 36.99 5.83 -14.34
CA LEU A 128 35.82 6.00 -13.48
C LEU A 128 34.76 5.02 -13.96
N ILE A 129 34.30 4.15 -13.07
CA ILE A 129 33.24 3.18 -13.31
C ILE A 129 31.98 3.69 -12.61
N LEU A 130 30.88 3.70 -13.37
CA LEU A 130 29.54 3.99 -12.90
C LEU A 130 28.68 2.77 -13.20
N ASP A 131 27.76 2.43 -12.30
CA ASP A 131 26.73 1.46 -12.61
C ASP A 131 25.91 1.94 -13.81
N ASP A 132 25.60 1.01 -14.72
CA ASP A 132 24.82 1.26 -15.94
C ASP A 132 23.33 1.41 -15.61
N ILE A 133 23.02 2.43 -14.81
CA ILE A 133 21.66 2.81 -14.48
C ILE A 133 21.16 3.71 -15.61
N PRO A 134 19.98 3.42 -16.20
CA PRO A 134 19.42 4.24 -17.26
C PRO A 134 19.39 5.71 -16.85
N LYS A 135 19.91 6.61 -17.69
CA LYS A 135 19.94 8.05 -17.43
C LYS A 135 18.58 8.73 -17.61
N THR A 136 17.59 7.98 -18.10
CA THR A 136 16.26 8.46 -18.42
C THR A 136 15.21 7.45 -17.97
N LEU A 137 14.13 7.95 -17.40
CA LEU A 137 12.93 7.15 -17.12
C LEU A 137 12.28 6.75 -18.45
N ASP A 138 12.37 5.47 -18.79
CA ASP A 138 11.59 4.90 -19.88
C ASP A 138 10.09 4.81 -19.52
N GLU A 139 9.24 4.63 -20.53
CA GLU A 139 7.78 4.59 -20.34
C GLU A 139 7.30 3.42 -19.48
N ARG A 140 8.00 2.29 -19.47
CA ARG A 140 7.65 1.17 -18.60
C ARG A 140 7.93 1.52 -17.15
N LEU A 141 9.11 2.06 -16.85
CA LEU A 141 9.51 2.44 -15.51
C LEU A 141 8.60 3.53 -14.93
N LYS A 142 8.18 4.50 -15.75
CA LYS A 142 7.17 5.49 -15.33
C LYS A 142 5.86 4.83 -14.90
N LYS A 143 5.40 3.83 -15.65
CA LYS A 143 4.17 3.08 -15.31
C LYS A 143 4.33 2.23 -14.05
N GLU A 144 5.50 1.61 -13.85
CA GLU A 144 5.83 0.89 -12.62
C GLU A 144 5.77 1.84 -11.41
N PHE A 145 6.38 3.03 -11.49
CA PHE A 145 6.28 4.05 -10.44
C PHE A 145 4.85 4.53 -10.20
N GLN A 146 4.08 4.78 -11.26
CA GLN A 146 2.67 5.16 -11.13
C GLN A 146 1.85 4.08 -10.41
N ALA A 147 2.08 2.80 -10.73
CA ALA A 147 1.40 1.70 -10.08
C ALA A 147 1.77 1.60 -8.59
N LEU A 148 3.06 1.73 -8.26
CA LEU A 148 3.55 1.78 -6.88
C LEU A 148 2.91 2.94 -6.10
N ILE A 149 2.96 4.16 -6.61
CA ILE A 149 2.37 5.34 -5.96
C ILE A 149 0.86 5.15 -5.74
N LYS A 150 0.13 4.63 -6.73
CA LYS A 150 -1.31 4.32 -6.60
C LYS A 150 -1.58 3.27 -5.51
N SER A 151 -0.74 2.23 -5.40
CA SER A 151 -0.87 1.21 -4.35
C SER A 151 -0.63 1.75 -2.94
N ILE A 152 0.21 2.77 -2.79
CA ILE A 152 0.54 3.37 -1.50
C ILE A 152 -0.55 4.34 -1.06
N PHE A 153 -0.92 5.29 -1.92
CA PHE A 153 -1.85 6.33 -1.54
C PHE A 153 -3.28 5.82 -1.37
N ARG A 154 -3.64 4.73 -2.07
CA ARG A 154 -4.91 3.97 -1.97
C ARG A 154 -6.19 4.78 -2.24
N LYS A 155 -6.18 6.10 -2.07
CA LYS A 155 -7.28 7.07 -2.27
C LYS A 155 -7.69 7.22 -3.74
N ASP A 156 -6.79 6.98 -4.68
CA ASP A 156 -7.11 7.08 -6.11
C ASP A 156 -7.61 5.75 -6.72
N CYS A 157 -7.57 4.62 -5.99
CA CYS A 157 -8.19 3.37 -6.46
C CYS A 157 -9.73 3.47 -6.52
N ASN A 158 -10.34 4.31 -5.68
CA ASN A 158 -11.79 4.54 -5.65
C ASN A 158 -12.31 5.53 -6.71
N LYS A 159 -11.46 6.38 -7.31
CA LYS A 159 -11.92 7.32 -8.35
C LYS A 159 -12.14 6.66 -9.71
N THR A 160 -11.44 5.58 -10.02
CA THR A 160 -11.44 5.02 -11.39
C THR A 160 -12.63 4.11 -11.69
N LYS A 161 -13.53 3.83 -10.73
CA LYS A 161 -14.71 2.97 -10.94
C LYS A 161 -16.08 3.66 -10.92
N ILE A 162 -16.16 4.96 -10.59
CA ILE A 162 -17.46 5.67 -10.57
C ILE A 162 -17.67 6.52 -11.84
N GLU A 163 -16.62 7.09 -12.43
CA GLU A 163 -16.79 8.00 -13.59
C GLU A 163 -16.98 7.28 -14.94
N LYS A 164 -16.63 5.99 -15.05
CA LYS A 164 -16.88 5.21 -16.30
C LYS A 164 -18.28 4.58 -16.40
N ARG A 165 -19.09 4.59 -15.33
CA ARG A 165 -20.48 4.10 -15.39
C ARG A 165 -21.52 5.19 -15.66
N ILE A 166 -21.18 6.47 -15.51
CA ILE A 166 -22.14 7.58 -15.73
C ILE A 166 -22.19 8.01 -17.21
N ASN A 167 -21.20 7.66 -18.02
CA ASN A 167 -21.15 8.00 -19.46
C ASN A 167 -21.42 6.83 -20.43
N SER A 168 -21.96 5.70 -19.94
CA SER A 168 -22.27 4.52 -20.79
C SER A 168 -23.75 4.13 -20.86
N HIS A 169 -24.65 4.93 -20.30
CA HIS A 169 -26.11 4.78 -20.50
C HIS A 169 -26.68 6.07 -21.09
N THR A 170 -26.29 6.35 -22.34
CA THR A 170 -27.10 7.14 -23.26
C THR A 170 -27.75 6.15 -24.21
N PHE A 171 -29.02 5.84 -23.95
CA PHE A 171 -30.03 5.55 -24.95
C PHE A 171 -31.31 6.23 -24.50
#